data_AF-A0A536X3E5-F1
#
_entry.id   AF-A0A536X3E5-F1
#
_cell.length_a   1.000
_cell.length_b   1.000
_cell.length_c   1.000
_cell.angle_alpha   90.00
_cell.angle_beta   90.00
_cell.angle_gamma   90.00
#
_symmetry.space_group_name_H-M   'P 1'
#
loop_
_entity.id
_entity.type
_entity.pdbx_description
1 polymer ?
#
loop_
_entity_poly.entity_id
_entity_poly.type
_entity_poly.pdbx_seq_one_letter_code
_entity_poly.pdbx_strand_id
1 'polypeptide(L)'
;MNLAFDPARSVAAGTPLPGSLRVNRKLSQWLKFHRDGYVEAFSGKVEIGQGIITALAQIVAEELDVSLVNVRMVAASTAHSPDEAITSGSRSIEESGAALRYACAEARAIYLQAAATKLGVPVDSLSIVDGNIVAGNSARTSYWALAD
;
A
#
# COMPACT_ATOMS: atom_id res chain seq x y z
N MET A 1 -5.33 -2.94 -12.75
CA MET A 1 -5.08 -1.52 -12.98
C MET A 1 -3.59 -1.35 -12.83
N ASN A 2 -2.88 -0.77 -13.80
CA ASN A 2 -1.42 -0.69 -13.70
C ASN A 2 -1.10 0.31 -12.57
N LEU A 3 -0.67 -0.20 -11.40
CA LEU A 3 -0.32 0.59 -10.21
C LEU A 3 1.02 1.31 -10.43
N ALA A 4 1.06 2.19 -11.42
CA ALA A 4 2.15 3.12 -11.62
C ALA A 4 1.90 4.34 -10.71
N PHE A 5 2.98 4.84 -10.10
CA PHE A 5 2.97 6.09 -9.34
C PHE A 5 2.52 7.23 -10.26
N ASP A 6 1.54 8.05 -9.86
CA ASP A 6 1.20 9.26 -10.60
C ASP A 6 2.28 10.34 -10.32
N PRO A 7 3.13 10.70 -11.30
CA PRO A 7 4.14 11.73 -11.09
C PRO A 7 3.53 13.12 -10.81
N ALA A 8 2.26 13.36 -11.16
CA ALA A 8 1.58 14.63 -10.96
C ALA A 8 1.04 14.86 -9.54
N ARG A 9 0.99 13.81 -8.70
CA ARG A 9 0.43 13.88 -7.34
C ARG A 9 1.45 13.58 -6.23
N SER A 10 2.74 13.62 -6.57
CA SER A 10 3.83 13.69 -5.60
C SER A 10 3.52 14.76 -4.56
N VAL A 11 3.69 14.38 -3.28
CA VAL A 11 3.85 15.27 -2.10
C VAL A 11 4.31 16.65 -2.52
N ALA A 12 3.63 17.70 -2.03
CA ALA A 12 3.96 19.12 -2.19
C ALA A 12 5.36 19.31 -2.77
N ALA A 13 5.44 19.66 -4.05
CA ALA A 13 6.65 19.61 -4.86
C ALA A 13 7.88 20.11 -4.07
N GLY A 14 8.71 19.18 -3.58
CA GLY A 14 9.92 19.50 -2.80
C GLY A 14 10.26 18.59 -1.62
N THR A 15 9.31 17.84 -1.03
CA THR A 15 9.64 16.92 0.08
C THR A 15 10.15 15.57 -0.46
N PRO A 16 11.36 15.10 -0.04
CA PRO A 16 11.84 13.78 -0.42
C PRO A 16 10.90 12.67 0.07
N LEU A 17 10.64 11.68 -0.78
CA LEU A 17 9.94 10.46 -0.36
C LEU A 17 10.70 9.78 0.80
N PRO A 18 9.99 9.23 1.81
CA PRO A 18 10.64 8.73 3.01
C PRO A 18 11.35 7.39 2.77
N GLY A 19 12.30 7.09 3.64
CA GLY A 19 12.89 5.76 3.78
C GLY A 19 13.32 5.14 2.45
N SER A 20 12.87 3.92 2.22
CA SER A 20 13.23 3.12 1.03
C SER A 20 12.58 3.59 -0.27
N LEU A 21 11.55 4.44 -0.22
CA LEU A 21 10.93 5.02 -1.43
C LEU A 21 11.85 6.02 -2.16
N ARG A 22 12.91 6.52 -1.52
CA ARG A 22 13.88 7.40 -2.20
C ARG A 22 14.44 6.76 -3.48
N VAL A 23 14.68 5.46 -3.43
CA VAL A 23 15.30 4.65 -4.49
C VAL A 23 14.37 3.57 -5.08
N ASN A 24 13.33 3.14 -4.35
CA ASN A 24 12.35 2.16 -4.83
C ASN A 24 10.97 2.78 -5.05
N ARG A 25 10.76 3.49 -6.17
CA ARG A 25 9.57 4.33 -6.39
C ARG A 25 8.38 3.65 -7.07
N LYS A 26 8.55 2.43 -7.56
CA LYS A 26 7.47 1.73 -8.27
C LYS A 26 6.50 1.15 -7.26
N LEU A 27 5.27 1.66 -7.22
CA LEU A 27 4.23 1.20 -6.30
C LEU A 27 3.99 -0.31 -6.39
N SER A 28 4.06 -0.88 -7.60
CA SER A 28 3.93 -2.34 -7.84
C SER A 28 5.04 -3.20 -7.23
N GLN A 29 6.16 -2.63 -6.78
CA GLN A 29 7.17 -3.35 -5.99
C GLN A 29 6.78 -3.46 -4.51
N TRP A 30 5.82 -2.68 -4.04
CA TRP A 30 5.45 -2.60 -2.62
C TRP A 30 4.12 -3.29 -2.33
N LEU A 31 3.16 -3.20 -3.25
CA LEU A 31 1.80 -3.68 -3.06
C LEU A 31 1.28 -4.36 -4.33
N LYS A 32 0.55 -5.47 -4.13
CA LYS A 32 -0.23 -6.13 -5.18
C LYS A 32 -1.58 -6.57 -4.61
N PHE A 33 -2.65 -6.07 -5.19
CA PHE A 33 -4.02 -6.38 -4.76
C PHE A 33 -4.57 -7.54 -5.59
N HIS A 34 -5.34 -8.42 -4.94
CA HIS A 34 -5.91 -9.60 -5.58
C HIS A 34 -7.43 -9.58 -5.49
N ARG A 35 -8.10 -10.09 -6.53
CA ARG A 35 -9.57 -10.18 -6.60
C ARG A 35 -10.15 -11.12 -5.53
N ASP A 36 -9.33 -12.03 -5.00
CA ASP A 36 -9.69 -12.99 -3.96
C ASP A 36 -9.78 -12.39 -2.55
N GLY A 37 -9.65 -11.06 -2.41
CA GLY A 37 -9.90 -10.38 -1.14
C GLY A 37 -8.66 -10.15 -0.28
N TYR A 38 -7.47 -10.09 -0.86
CA TYR A 38 -6.24 -9.83 -0.09
C TYR A 38 -5.25 -8.96 -0.86
N VAL A 39 -4.32 -8.35 -0.13
CA VAL A 39 -3.20 -7.58 -0.64
C VAL A 39 -1.89 -8.27 -0.24
N GLU A 40 -1.01 -8.47 -1.21
CA GLU A 40 0.39 -8.77 -0.97
C GLU A 40 1.14 -7.48 -0.73
N ALA A 41 1.93 -7.47 0.35
CA ALA A 41 2.85 -6.38 0.66
C ALA A 41 4.28 -6.92 0.70
N PHE A 42 5.19 -6.10 0.19
CA PHE A 42 6.59 -6.49 -0.03
C PHE A 42 7.52 -5.56 0.75
N SER A 43 8.55 -6.16 1.32
CA SER A 43 9.69 -5.47 1.89
C SER A 43 10.96 -6.20 1.44
N GLY A 44 12.04 -5.44 1.27
CA GLY A 44 13.39 -5.96 1.12
C GLY A 44 14.09 -6.22 2.45
N LYS A 45 13.50 -5.82 3.59
CA LYS A 45 14.02 -6.13 4.92
C LYS A 45 13.79 -7.61 5.24
N VAL A 46 14.76 -8.21 5.90
CA VAL A 46 14.76 -9.65 6.22
C VAL A 46 14.46 -9.84 7.70
N GLU A 47 13.51 -10.73 7.99
CA GLU A 47 13.19 -11.19 9.33
C GLU A 47 14.23 -12.21 9.83
N ILE A 48 14.79 -11.98 11.01
CA ILE A 48 15.78 -12.84 11.67
C ILE A 48 15.48 -13.05 13.17
N GLY A 49 14.25 -12.76 13.60
CA GLY A 49 13.75 -12.97 14.97
C GLY A 49 13.21 -11.72 15.67
N GLN A 50 13.20 -10.56 15.01
CA GLN A 50 12.73 -9.29 15.54
C GLN A 50 11.20 -9.07 15.44
N GLY A 51 10.51 -9.79 14.56
CA GLY A 51 9.06 -9.66 14.36
C GLY A 51 8.62 -8.46 13.50
N ILE A 52 9.49 -7.97 12.60
CA ILE A 52 9.16 -6.85 11.70
C ILE A 52 8.04 -7.20 10.72
N ILE A 53 7.92 -8.45 10.31
CA ILE A 53 6.90 -8.84 9.31
C ILE A 53 5.49 -8.59 9.85
N THR A 54 5.26 -8.92 11.12
CA THR A 54 3.99 -8.65 11.80
C THR A 54 3.72 -7.15 11.90
N ALA A 55 4.73 -6.36 12.30
CA ALA A 55 4.59 -4.91 12.43
C ALA A 55 4.32 -4.24 11.08
N LEU A 56 5.01 -4.65 10.01
CA LEU A 56 4.77 -4.15 8.66
C LEU A 56 3.38 -4.53 8.14
N ALA A 57 2.89 -5.75 8.46
CA ALA A 57 1.53 -6.16 8.11
C ALA A 57 0.46 -5.28 8.78
N GLN A 58 0.66 -4.93 10.06
CA GLN A 58 -0.23 -4.03 10.79
C GLN A 58 -0.25 -2.63 10.17
N ILE A 59 0.93 -2.08 9.82
CA ILE A 59 1.04 -0.80 9.11
C ILE A 59 0.23 -0.81 7.81
N VAL A 60 0.36 -1.87 7.01
CA VAL A 60 -0.37 -1.99 5.73
C VAL A 60 -1.87 -2.10 5.98
N ALA A 61 -2.29 -2.90 6.96
CA ALA A 61 -3.70 -3.09 7.30
C ALA A 61 -4.36 -1.77 7.71
N GLU A 62 -3.71 -1.01 8.61
CA GLU A 62 -4.20 0.28 9.10
C GLU A 62 -4.29 1.33 7.99
N GLU A 63 -3.23 1.47 7.18
CA GLU A 63 -3.17 2.51 6.15
C GLU A 63 -4.12 2.24 4.98
N LEU A 64 -4.42 0.97 4.68
CA LEU A 64 -5.40 0.59 3.66
C LEU A 64 -6.82 0.50 4.21
N ASP A 65 -7.01 0.52 5.53
CA ASP A 65 -8.26 0.25 6.23
C ASP A 65 -8.87 -1.10 5.82
N VAL A 66 -8.11 -2.17 6.04
CA VAL A 66 -8.50 -3.57 5.83
C VAL A 66 -8.21 -4.39 7.08
N SER A 67 -8.93 -5.49 7.30
CA SER A 67 -8.56 -6.43 8.35
C SER A 67 -7.17 -7.03 8.10
N LEU A 68 -6.44 -7.29 9.19
CA LEU A 68 -5.09 -7.87 9.14
C LEU A 68 -5.06 -9.22 8.39
N VAL A 69 -6.16 -9.98 8.41
CA VAL A 69 -6.29 -11.25 7.67
C VAL A 69 -6.26 -11.07 6.15
N ASN A 70 -6.52 -9.86 5.65
CA ASN A 70 -6.45 -9.53 4.23
C ASN A 70 -5.03 -9.11 3.80
N VAL A 71 -4.06 -9.01 4.73
CA VAL A 71 -2.68 -8.63 4.40
C VAL A 71 -1.78 -9.86 4.40
N ARG A 72 -1.06 -10.05 3.29
CA ARG A 72 -0.04 -11.10 3.14
C ARG A 72 1.32 -10.47 2.91
N MET A 73 2.17 -10.53 3.92
CA MET A 73 3.57 -10.14 3.74
C MET A 73 4.30 -11.24 2.95
N VAL A 74 4.91 -10.85 1.83
CA VAL A 74 5.71 -11.76 1.02
C VAL A 74 7.14 -11.77 1.54
N ALA A 75 7.73 -12.97 1.64
CA ALA A 75 9.12 -13.12 2.03
C ALA A 75 10.04 -12.36 1.06
N ALA A 76 11.06 -11.69 1.61
CA ALA A 76 11.97 -10.88 0.82
C ALA A 76 12.64 -11.72 -0.28
N SER A 77 12.59 -11.23 -1.52
CA SER A 77 13.18 -11.87 -2.69
C SER A 77 13.82 -10.80 -3.58
N THR A 78 15.08 -11.01 -3.99
CA THR A 78 15.77 -10.08 -4.88
C THR A 78 15.13 -9.96 -6.26
N ALA A 79 14.28 -10.92 -6.65
CA ALA A 79 13.53 -10.87 -7.91
C ALA A 79 12.29 -9.96 -7.86
N HIS A 80 11.69 -9.77 -6.67
CA HIS A 80 10.34 -9.21 -6.56
C HIS A 80 10.19 -8.12 -5.48
N SER A 81 11.03 -8.11 -4.45
CA SER A 81 11.01 -7.10 -3.38
C SER A 81 11.78 -5.83 -3.77
N PRO A 82 11.47 -4.68 -3.14
CA PRO A 82 12.29 -3.49 -3.26
C PRO A 82 13.70 -3.74 -2.69
N ASP A 83 14.72 -3.12 -3.27
CA ASP A 83 16.08 -3.18 -2.74
C ASP A 83 16.20 -2.22 -1.55
N GLU A 84 15.98 -2.75 -0.35
CA GLU A 84 16.06 -2.00 0.91
C GLU A 84 17.43 -2.15 1.60
N ALA A 85 18.45 -2.62 0.87
CA ALA A 85 19.78 -2.91 1.39
C ALA A 85 19.75 -3.83 2.63
N ILE A 86 20.51 -3.51 3.67
CA ILE A 86 20.69 -4.36 4.85
C ILE A 86 19.60 -4.18 5.91
N THR A 87 19.37 -5.24 6.69
CA THR A 87 18.64 -5.16 7.96
C THR A 87 19.64 -4.93 9.09
N SER A 88 19.79 -3.67 9.53
CA SER A 88 20.72 -3.28 10.60
C SER A 88 20.33 -1.92 11.20
N GLY A 89 20.86 -1.62 12.39
CA GLY A 89 20.74 -0.31 13.04
C GLY A 89 19.32 0.11 13.41
N SER A 90 18.41 -0.85 13.63
CA SER A 90 16.99 -0.61 13.95
C SER A 90 16.23 0.18 12.87
N ARG A 91 16.70 0.13 11.62
CA ARG A 91 16.16 0.93 10.51
C ARG A 91 14.96 0.29 9.80
N SER A 92 14.63 -0.98 10.08
CA SER A 92 13.61 -1.68 9.30
C SER A 92 12.24 -1.02 9.36
N ILE A 93 11.75 -0.65 10.55
CA ILE A 93 10.48 0.06 10.68
C ILE A 93 10.60 1.52 10.24
N GLU A 94 11.71 2.18 10.55
CA GLU A 94 11.96 3.57 10.13
C GLU A 94 11.92 3.73 8.60
N GLU A 95 12.58 2.84 7.88
CA GLU A 95 12.71 2.92 6.42
C GLU A 95 11.56 2.23 5.68
N SER A 96 11.33 0.95 5.99
CA SER A 96 10.34 0.13 5.28
C SER A 96 8.93 0.41 5.75
N GLY A 97 8.74 0.61 7.06
CA GLY A 97 7.44 1.02 7.60
C GLY A 97 6.99 2.34 7.01
N ALA A 98 7.86 3.36 6.99
CA ALA A 98 7.54 4.64 6.36
C ALA A 98 7.27 4.50 4.85
N ALA A 99 8.03 3.65 4.15
CA ALA A 99 7.80 3.38 2.73
C ALA A 99 6.42 2.72 2.48
N LEU A 100 6.05 1.69 3.26
CA LEU A 100 4.76 1.03 3.13
C LEU A 100 3.60 1.98 3.46
N ARG A 101 3.73 2.86 4.45
CA ARG A 101 2.69 3.87 4.74
C ARG A 101 2.40 4.75 3.53
N TYR A 102 3.44 5.28 2.91
CA TYR A 102 3.29 6.14 1.73
C TYR A 102 2.80 5.37 0.50
N ALA A 103 3.30 4.15 0.29
CA ALA A 103 2.82 3.28 -0.78
C ALA A 103 1.32 2.96 -0.61
N CYS A 104 0.88 2.66 0.62
CA CYS A 104 -0.53 2.40 0.93
C CYS A 104 -1.39 3.64 0.72
N ALA A 105 -0.94 4.81 1.18
CA ALA A 105 -1.66 6.07 0.98
C ALA A 105 -1.86 6.40 -0.51
N GLU A 106 -0.82 6.20 -1.33
CA GLU A 106 -0.90 6.39 -2.78
C GLU A 106 -1.85 5.37 -3.43
N ALA A 107 -1.73 4.08 -3.09
CA ALA A 107 -2.65 3.05 -3.57
C ALA A 107 -4.10 3.37 -3.21
N ARG A 108 -4.35 3.78 -1.95
CA ARG A 108 -5.66 4.20 -1.45
C ARG A 108 -6.24 5.33 -2.29
N ALA A 109 -5.45 6.37 -2.60
CA ALA A 109 -5.88 7.47 -3.45
C ALA A 109 -6.25 7.01 -4.87
N ILE A 110 -5.44 6.15 -5.48
CA ILE A 110 -5.69 5.57 -6.81
C ILE A 110 -7.01 4.77 -6.83
N TYR A 111 -7.24 3.92 -5.82
CA TYR A 111 -8.46 3.12 -5.74
C TYR A 111 -9.70 3.95 -5.43
N LEU A 112 -9.60 4.98 -4.60
CA LEU A 112 -10.69 5.93 -4.38
C LEU A 112 -11.05 6.66 -5.67
N GLN A 113 -10.05 7.07 -6.47
CA GLN A 113 -10.31 7.70 -7.76
C GLN A 113 -10.98 6.73 -8.74
N ALA A 114 -10.51 5.48 -8.81
CA ALA A 114 -11.13 4.46 -9.65
C ALA A 114 -12.57 4.15 -9.21
N ALA A 115 -12.83 4.08 -7.90
CA ALA A 115 -14.15 3.89 -7.34
C ALA A 115 -15.07 5.09 -7.66
N ALA A 116 -14.57 6.32 -7.54
CA ALA A 116 -15.31 7.53 -7.87
C ALA A 116 -15.78 7.51 -9.33
N THR A 117 -14.87 7.17 -10.25
CA THR A 117 -15.20 7.00 -11.68
C THR A 117 -16.22 5.88 -11.90
N LYS A 118 -16.03 4.71 -11.27
CA LYS A 118 -16.92 3.56 -11.44
C LYS A 118 -18.34 3.82 -10.90
N LEU A 119 -18.45 4.53 -9.78
CA LEU A 119 -19.71 4.79 -9.08
C LEU A 119 -20.39 6.08 -9.54
N GLY A 120 -19.69 6.95 -10.29
CA GLY A 120 -20.22 8.23 -10.76
C GLY A 120 -20.43 9.26 -9.65
N VAL A 121 -19.58 9.23 -8.61
CA VAL A 121 -19.68 10.12 -7.44
C VAL A 121 -18.37 10.89 -7.21
N PRO A 122 -18.38 12.04 -6.51
CA PRO A 122 -17.16 12.75 -6.13
C PRO A 122 -16.26 11.90 -5.22
N VAL A 123 -14.94 11.96 -5.42
CA VAL A 123 -13.98 11.21 -4.59
C VAL A 123 -14.07 11.58 -3.11
N ASP A 124 -14.35 12.85 -2.80
CA ASP A 124 -14.49 13.34 -1.42
C ASP A 124 -15.75 12.81 -0.71
N SER A 125 -16.67 12.17 -1.45
CA SER A 125 -17.84 11.50 -0.89
C SER A 125 -17.58 10.02 -0.54
N LEU A 126 -16.39 9.52 -0.85
CA LEU A 126 -16.01 8.13 -0.62
C LEU A 126 -15.24 7.97 0.68
N SER A 127 -15.59 6.91 1.42
CA SER A 127 -14.76 6.38 2.50
C SER A 127 -14.42 4.92 2.23
N ILE A 128 -13.42 4.44 2.96
CA ILE A 128 -13.09 3.02 3.01
C ILE A 128 -13.51 2.53 4.39
N VAL A 129 -14.05 1.31 4.44
CA VAL A 129 -14.38 0.56 5.65
C VAL A 129 -14.11 -0.92 5.38
N ASP A 130 -13.10 -1.49 6.04
CA ASP A 130 -12.71 -2.90 5.92
C ASP A 130 -12.55 -3.36 4.45
N GLY A 131 -11.79 -2.57 3.68
CA GLY A 131 -11.52 -2.79 2.26
C GLY A 131 -12.67 -2.51 1.29
N ASN A 132 -13.85 -2.15 1.80
CA ASN A 132 -14.99 -1.70 1.01
C ASN A 132 -14.92 -0.20 0.80
N ILE A 133 -15.10 0.24 -0.44
CA ILE A 133 -15.16 1.66 -0.79
C ILE A 133 -16.63 2.04 -0.93
N VAL A 134 -17.10 2.96 -0.09
CA VAL A 134 -18.52 3.28 0.08
C VAL A 134 -18.82 4.76 -0.17
N ALA A 135 -19.93 5.04 -0.84
CA ALA A 135 -20.50 6.38 -1.00
C ALA A 135 -21.76 6.52 -0.13
N GLY A 136 -21.58 6.92 1.13
CA GLY A 136 -22.65 6.92 2.13
C GLY A 136 -23.30 5.54 2.28
N ASN A 137 -24.65 5.49 2.29
CA ASN A 137 -25.40 4.24 2.52
C ASN A 137 -25.76 3.45 1.25
N SER A 138 -25.34 3.87 0.05
CA SER A 138 -25.99 3.39 -1.19
C SER A 138 -25.05 2.62 -2.13
N ALA A 139 -23.94 3.24 -2.55
CA ALA A 139 -23.09 2.65 -3.59
C ALA A 139 -21.80 2.08 -2.96
N ARG A 140 -21.43 0.85 -3.34
CA ARG A 140 -20.21 0.19 -2.86
C ARG A 140 -19.44 -0.53 -3.96
N THR A 141 -18.12 -0.48 -3.83
CA THR A 141 -17.16 -1.37 -4.51
C THR A 141 -16.12 -1.78 -3.46
N SER A 142 -15.01 -2.40 -3.85
CA SER A 142 -13.89 -2.71 -2.95
C SER A 142 -12.56 -2.61 -3.70
N TYR A 143 -11.45 -2.65 -2.97
CA TYR A 143 -10.13 -2.87 -3.57
C TYR A 143 -10.14 -4.10 -4.48
N TRP A 144 -10.73 -5.19 -3.98
CA TRP A 144 -10.74 -6.51 -4.62
C TRP A 144 -11.53 -6.50 -5.93
N ALA A 145 -12.66 -5.79 -5.97
CA ALA A 145 -13.48 -5.66 -7.18
C ALA A 145 -12.83 -4.77 -8.26
N LEU A 146 -11.84 -3.97 -7.88
CA LEU A 146 -11.10 -3.04 -8.76
C LEU A 146 -9.69 -3.54 -9.08
N ALA A 147 -9.19 -4.53 -8.37
CA ALA A 147 -7.92 -5.21 -8.66
C ALA A 147 -8.00 -5.90 -10.03
N ASP A 148 -6.89 -5.94 -10.78
CA ASP A 148 -6.79 -6.74 -12.02
C ASP A 148 -5.87 -7.93 -11.82
#